data_AF-A0A2V6PWZ2-F1
#
_entry.id   AF-A0A2V6PWZ2-F1
#
_cell.length_a   1.000
_cell.length_b   1.000
_cell.length_c   1.000
_cell.angle_alpha   90.00
_cell.angle_beta   90.00
_cell.angle_gamma   90.00
#
_symmetry.space_group_name_H-M   'P 1'
#
loop_
_entity.id
_entity.type
_entity.pdbx_description
1 polymer ?
#
loop_
_entity_poly.entity_id
_entity_poly.type
_entity_poly.pdbx_seq_one_letter_code
_entity_poly.pdbx_strand_id
1 'polypeptide(L)'
;MLAAVLLAVSLAGCASLPFTRGATLLAAADRLAREGDWPGAVAAYDQYLAQYPNAWAAPRALESRDTLAAMLAARAEVTRLRQEVARLRDELARREVDLARLRSDLERLKQIDLRLERTR
;
A
#
# COMPACT_ATOMS: atom_id res chain seq x y z
N MET A 1 41.04 35.80 29.55
CA MET A 1 40.28 35.57 28.30
C MET A 1 40.13 34.09 27.91
N LEU A 2 41.04 33.18 28.30
CA LEU A 2 40.91 31.74 28.01
C LEU A 2 39.73 31.03 28.72
N ALA A 3 39.36 31.47 29.92
CA ALA A 3 38.22 30.89 30.67
C ALA A 3 36.85 31.16 30.04
N ALA A 4 36.69 32.27 29.30
CA ALA A 4 35.44 32.61 28.62
C ALA A 4 35.22 31.79 27.33
N VAL A 5 36.31 31.40 26.66
CA VAL A 5 36.25 30.59 25.43
C VAL A 5 35.91 29.13 25.74
N LEU A 6 36.43 28.59 26.86
CA LEU A 6 36.11 27.23 27.30
C LEU A 6 34.64 27.07 27.76
N LEU A 7 34.03 28.12 28.31
CA LEU A 7 32.62 28.10 28.73
C LEU A 7 31.64 28.18 27.54
N ALA A 8 32.04 28.80 26.42
CA ALA A 8 31.20 28.91 25.22
C ALA A 8 31.13 27.59 24.44
N VAL A 9 32.20 26.78 24.47
CA VAL A 9 32.27 25.48 23.77
C VAL A 9 31.41 24.42 24.46
N SER A 10 31.26 24.48 25.79
CA SER A 10 30.45 23.51 26.55
C SER A 10 28.94 23.75 26.43
N LEU A 11 28.50 25.00 26.26
CA LEU A 11 27.07 25.33 26.06
C LEU A 11 26.58 25.03 24.63
N ALA A 12 27.44 25.10 23.62
CA ALA A 12 27.08 24.73 22.25
C ALA A 12 27.00 23.22 22.03
N GLY A 13 27.71 22.42 22.84
CA GLY A 13 27.81 20.96 22.68
C GLY A 13 26.55 20.19 23.09
N CYS A 14 25.80 20.63 24.10
CA CYS A 14 24.73 19.80 24.68
C CYS A 14 23.32 20.02 24.10
N ALA A 15 23.07 21.15 23.43
CA ALA A 15 21.75 21.43 22.82
C ALA A 15 21.67 21.15 21.30
N SER A 16 22.81 21.14 20.60
CA SER A 16 22.87 21.09 19.13
C SER A 16 22.82 19.67 18.54
N LEU A 17 23.30 18.66 19.27
CA LEU A 17 23.38 17.27 18.82
C LEU A 17 22.01 16.58 18.60
N PRO A 18 21.02 16.66 19.52
CA PRO A 18 19.73 16.01 19.29
C PRO A 18 18.94 16.68 18.16
N PHE A 19 19.04 18.00 18.02
CA PHE A 19 18.33 18.78 16.99
C PHE A 19 18.86 18.49 15.58
N THR A 20 20.18 18.45 15.40
CA THR A 20 20.80 18.13 14.11
C THR A 20 20.53 16.70 13.68
N ARG A 21 20.57 15.74 14.61
CA ARG A 21 20.23 14.34 14.33
C ARG A 21 18.78 14.18 13.89
N GLY A 22 17.82 14.81 14.59
CA GLY A 22 16.41 14.80 14.20
C GLY A 22 16.18 15.37 12.80
N ALA A 23 16.84 16.48 12.46
CA ALA A 23 16.78 17.09 11.14
C ALA A 23 17.31 16.15 10.03
N THR A 24 18.44 15.47 10.27
CA THR A 24 18.99 14.51 9.29
C THR A 24 18.09 13.30 9.07
N LEU A 25 17.45 12.79 10.13
CA LEU A 25 16.56 11.63 10.06
C LEU A 25 15.27 11.98 9.32
N LEU A 26 14.69 13.16 9.60
CA LEU A 26 13.53 13.67 8.86
C LEU A 26 13.87 13.89 7.37
N ALA A 27 15.03 14.47 7.07
CA ALA A 27 15.48 14.67 5.69
C ALA A 27 15.69 13.35 4.92
N ALA A 28 16.10 12.28 5.61
CA ALA A 28 16.19 10.95 5.04
C ALA A 28 14.80 10.37 4.71
N ALA A 29 13.83 10.52 5.60
CA ALA A 29 12.44 10.12 5.36
C ALA A 29 11.83 10.88 4.15
N ASP A 30 12.00 12.21 4.11
CA ASP A 30 11.56 13.06 3.00
C ASP A 30 12.24 12.69 1.66
N ARG A 31 13.46 12.14 1.69
CA ARG A 31 14.15 11.65 0.50
C ARG A 31 13.52 10.36 -0.02
N LEU A 32 13.32 9.37 0.87
CA LEU A 32 12.67 8.10 0.51
C LEU A 32 11.27 8.33 -0.09
N ALA A 33 10.51 9.27 0.49
CA ALA A 33 9.19 9.63 -0.02
C ALA A 33 9.26 10.16 -1.47
N ARG A 34 10.24 11.02 -1.78
CA ARG A 34 10.44 11.57 -3.13
C ARG A 34 10.98 10.54 -4.13
N GLU A 35 11.79 9.60 -3.67
CA GLU A 35 12.31 8.49 -4.49
C GLU A 35 11.21 7.44 -4.79
N GLY A 36 10.05 7.54 -4.13
CA GLY A 36 8.93 6.62 -4.31
C GLY A 36 9.02 5.36 -3.45
N ASP A 37 10.04 5.24 -2.60
CA ASP A 37 10.12 4.21 -1.57
C ASP A 37 9.21 4.56 -0.39
N TRP A 38 7.90 4.48 -0.61
CA TRP A 38 6.90 4.79 0.40
C TRP A 38 6.97 3.87 1.63
N PRO A 39 7.22 2.56 1.51
CA PRO A 39 7.42 1.70 2.68
C PRO A 39 8.62 2.14 3.53
N GLY A 40 9.77 2.42 2.89
CA GLY A 40 10.95 2.92 3.57
C GLY A 40 10.71 4.29 4.22
N ALA A 41 10.00 5.19 3.54
CA ALA A 41 9.65 6.51 4.05
C ALA A 41 8.75 6.44 5.30
N VAL A 42 7.71 5.59 5.29
CA VAL A 42 6.84 5.38 6.46
C VAL A 42 7.64 4.88 7.66
N ALA A 43 8.51 3.88 7.46
CA ALA A 43 9.36 3.36 8.52
C ALA A 43 10.32 4.42 9.08
N ALA A 44 10.89 5.26 8.20
CA ALA A 44 11.77 6.35 8.62
C ALA A 44 11.02 7.45 9.39
N TYR A 45 9.78 7.79 8.99
CA TYR A 45 8.94 8.71 9.77
C TYR A 45 8.52 8.11 11.12
N ASP A 46 8.18 6.82 11.19
CA ASP A 46 7.88 6.14 12.46
C ASP A 46 9.09 6.21 13.41
N GLN A 47 10.30 5.98 12.90
CA GLN A 47 11.53 6.12 13.66
C GLN A 47 11.75 7.56 14.16
N TYR A 48 11.49 8.56 13.31
CA TYR A 48 11.56 9.97 13.67
C TYR A 48 10.59 10.29 14.82
N LEU A 49 9.33 9.90 14.68
CA LEU A 49 8.27 10.17 15.64
C LEU A 49 8.51 9.46 16.99
N ALA A 50 9.09 8.26 16.97
CA ALA A 50 9.46 7.55 18.18
C ALA A 50 10.59 8.24 18.96
N GLN A 51 11.59 8.81 18.25
CA GLN A 51 12.73 9.49 18.88
C GLN A 51 12.43 10.94 19.24
N TYR A 52 11.57 11.60 18.48
CA TYR A 52 11.30 13.03 18.57
C TYR A 52 9.78 13.35 18.61
N PRO A 53 9.02 12.77 19.57
CA PRO A 53 7.57 12.89 19.59
C PRO A 53 7.07 14.32 19.77
N ASN A 54 7.85 15.18 20.44
CA ASN A 54 7.51 16.56 20.74
C ASN A 54 8.28 17.57 19.88
N ALA A 55 8.95 17.13 18.82
CA ALA A 55 9.64 18.05 17.91
C ALA A 55 8.61 18.89 17.13
N TRP A 56 8.98 20.13 16.81
CA TRP A 56 8.11 21.05 16.07
C TRP A 56 7.65 20.49 14.72
N ALA A 57 8.45 19.62 14.09
CA ALA A 57 8.13 18.97 12.83
C ALA A 57 7.36 17.65 12.99
N ALA A 58 7.08 17.17 14.22
CA ALA A 58 6.35 15.92 14.46
C ALA A 58 4.94 15.90 13.84
N PRO A 59 4.11 16.95 13.92
CA PRO A 59 2.79 16.95 13.28
C PRO A 59 2.86 16.76 11.76
N ARG A 60 3.81 17.44 11.10
CA ARG A 60 4.04 17.34 9.66
C ARG A 60 4.58 15.97 9.25
N ALA A 61 5.46 15.39 10.06
CA ALA A 61 5.96 14.04 9.85
C ALA A 61 4.85 12.98 9.99
N LEU A 62 3.96 13.13 10.98
CA LEU A 62 2.80 12.27 11.15
C LEU A 62 1.85 12.33 9.95
N GLU A 63 1.51 13.54 9.49
CA GLU A 63 0.65 13.71 8.31
C GLU A 63 1.26 13.07 7.06
N SER A 64 2.55 13.30 6.82
CA SER A 64 3.28 12.71 5.68
C SER A 64 3.26 11.18 5.76
N ARG A 65 3.54 10.64 6.95
CA ARG A 65 3.53 9.20 7.24
C ARG A 65 2.17 8.58 7.00
N ASP A 66 1.10 9.17 7.52
CA ASP A 66 -0.26 8.64 7.39
C ASP A 66 -0.75 8.71 5.94
N THR A 67 -0.40 9.77 5.22
CA THR A 67 -0.71 9.89 3.79
C THR A 67 -0.03 8.77 2.99
N LEU A 68 1.25 8.50 3.23
CA LEU A 68 1.98 7.43 2.54
C LEU A 68 1.45 6.04 2.92
N ALA A 69 1.12 5.82 4.20
CA ALA A 69 0.50 4.58 4.66
C ALA A 69 -0.86 4.34 3.97
N ALA A 70 -1.67 5.38 3.83
CA ALA A 70 -2.94 5.31 3.10
C ALA A 70 -2.74 4.98 1.60
N MET A 71 -1.73 5.57 0.95
CA MET A 71 -1.40 5.24 -0.44
C MET A 71 -0.96 3.78 -0.60
N LEU A 72 -0.17 3.24 0.33
CA LEU A 72 0.24 1.84 0.33
C LEU A 72 -0.96 0.90 0.49
N ALA A 73 -1.86 1.21 1.43
CA ALA A 73 -3.09 0.45 1.62
C ALA A 73 -3.97 0.46 0.37
N ALA A 74 -4.16 1.63 -0.26
CA ALA A 74 -4.91 1.75 -1.50
C ALA A 74 -4.29 0.93 -2.65
N ARG A 75 -2.95 0.91 -2.76
CA ARG A 75 -2.25 0.11 -3.78
C ARG A 75 -2.43 -1.40 -3.55
N ALA A 76 -2.39 -1.84 -2.30
CA ALA A 76 -2.66 -3.23 -1.94
C ALA A 76 -4.11 -3.61 -2.31
N GLU A 77 -5.07 -2.74 -2.02
CA GLU A 77 -6.48 -2.98 -2.32
C GLU A 77 -6.75 -3.05 -3.83
N VAL A 78 -6.15 -2.15 -4.63
CA VAL A 78 -6.23 -2.23 -6.10
C VAL A 78 -5.68 -3.57 -6.62
N THR A 79 -4.61 -4.08 -6.02
CA THR A 79 -4.03 -5.37 -6.40
C THR A 79 -4.99 -6.53 -6.06
N ARG A 80 -5.59 -6.50 -4.87
CA ARG A 80 -6.60 -7.47 -4.44
C ARG A 80 -7.82 -7.47 -5.37
N LEU A 81 -8.37 -6.29 -5.66
CA LEU A 81 -9.52 -6.14 -6.55
C LEU A 81 -9.23 -6.63 -7.97
N ARG A 82 -8.02 -6.41 -8.49
CA ARG A 82 -7.61 -6.94 -9.80
C ARG A 82 -7.62 -8.47 -9.82
N GLN A 83 -7.16 -9.12 -8.76
CA GLN A 83 -7.20 -10.58 -8.63
C GLN A 83 -8.65 -11.09 -8.54
N GLU A 84 -9.49 -10.39 -7.78
CA GLU A 84 -10.92 -10.71 -7.67
C GLU A 84 -11.64 -10.60 -9.03
N VAL A 85 -11.39 -9.52 -9.77
CA VAL A 85 -11.93 -9.35 -11.13
C VAL A 85 -11.44 -10.45 -12.08
N ALA A 86 -10.16 -10.84 -12.01
CA ALA A 86 -9.65 -11.94 -12.83
C ALA A 86 -10.36 -13.26 -12.52
N ARG A 87 -10.52 -13.58 -11.23
CA ARG A 87 -11.24 -14.77 -10.77
C ARG A 87 -12.70 -14.77 -11.25
N LEU A 88 -13.42 -13.65 -11.11
CA LEU A 88 -14.81 -13.55 -11.54
C LEU A 88 -14.97 -13.72 -13.06
N ARG A 89 -14.00 -13.26 -13.85
CA ARG A 89 -13.98 -13.50 -15.30
C ARG A 89 -13.82 -14.98 -15.63
N ASP A 90 -12.94 -15.69 -14.93
CA ASP A 90 -12.75 -17.13 -15.12
C ASP A 90 -14.02 -17.91 -14.72
N GLU A 91 -14.66 -17.52 -13.63
CA GLU A 91 -15.93 -18.11 -13.20
C GLU A 91 -17.04 -17.86 -14.23
N LEU A 92 -17.14 -16.65 -14.78
CA LEU A 92 -18.10 -16.33 -15.84
C LEU A 92 -17.86 -17.18 -17.10
N ALA A 93 -16.62 -17.28 -17.56
CA ALA A 93 -16.28 -18.08 -18.74
C ALA A 93 -16.65 -19.56 -18.56
N ARG A 94 -16.45 -20.13 -17.36
CA ARG A 94 -16.88 -21.50 -17.05
C ARG A 94 -18.39 -21.65 -17.14
N ARG A 95 -19.15 -20.68 -16.59
CA ARG A 95 -20.62 -20.69 -16.66
C ARG A 95 -21.13 -20.57 -18.09
N GLU A 96 -20.46 -19.79 -18.94
CA GLU A 96 -20.80 -19.71 -20.36
C GLU A 96 -20.60 -21.06 -21.08
N VAL A 97 -19.51 -21.77 -20.79
CA VAL A 97 -19.27 -23.13 -21.31
C VAL A 97 -20.35 -24.10 -20.83
N ASP A 98 -20.69 -24.07 -19.54
CA ASP A 98 -21.73 -24.94 -18.99
C ASP A 98 -23.10 -24.64 -19.62
N LEU A 99 -23.45 -23.36 -19.82
CA LEU A 99 -24.67 -22.96 -20.53
C LEU A 99 -24.69 -23.44 -21.98
N ALA A 100 -23.56 -23.36 -22.69
CA ALA A 100 -23.46 -23.87 -24.06
C ALA A 100 -23.67 -25.38 -24.13
N ARG A 101 -23.10 -26.14 -23.17
CA ARG A 101 -23.32 -27.59 -23.05
C ARG A 101 -24.78 -27.92 -22.78
N LEU A 102 -25.40 -27.27 -21.79
CA LEU A 102 -26.81 -27.49 -21.46
C LEU A 102 -27.73 -27.19 -22.64
N ARG A 103 -27.44 -26.14 -23.43
CA ARG A 103 -28.19 -25.84 -24.66
C ARG A 103 -28.07 -26.95 -25.69
N SER A 104 -26.86 -27.47 -25.91
CA SER A 104 -26.62 -28.60 -26.82
C SER A 104 -27.36 -29.86 -26.35
N ASP A 105 -27.32 -30.16 -25.06
CA ASP A 105 -27.99 -31.35 -24.52
C ASP A 105 -29.51 -31.24 -24.61
N LEU A 106 -30.07 -30.06 -24.36
CA LEU A 106 -31.49 -29.80 -24.55
C LEU A 106 -31.92 -30.00 -26.01
N GLU A 107 -31.13 -29.55 -26.98
CA GLU A 107 -31.41 -29.77 -28.40
C GLU A 107 -31.35 -31.25 -28.78
N ARG A 108 -30.37 -32.00 -28.25
CA ARG A 108 -30.31 -33.46 -28.45
C ARG A 108 -31.54 -34.17 -27.90
N LEU A 109 -32.00 -33.79 -26.70
CA LEU A 109 -33.19 -34.38 -26.09
C LEU A 109 -34.43 -34.12 -26.94
N LYS A 110 -34.62 -32.90 -27.46
CA LYS A 110 -35.72 -32.59 -28.38
C LYS A 110 -35.68 -33.45 -29.64
N GLN A 111 -34.49 -33.66 -30.22
CA GLN A 111 -34.36 -34.51 -31.41
C GLN A 111 -34.69 -35.97 -31.12
N ILE A 112 -34.33 -36.48 -29.94
CA ILE A 112 -34.69 -37.83 -29.50
C ILE A 112 -36.21 -37.94 -29.35
N ASP A 113 -36.84 -36.98 -28.68
CA ASP A 113 -38.28 -36.95 -28.45
C ASP A 113 -39.08 -36.95 -29.77
N LEU A 114 -38.73 -36.05 -30.69
CA LEU A 114 -39.33 -35.99 -32.03
C LEU A 114 -39.16 -37.28 -32.85
N ARG A 115 -38.04 -38.00 -32.67
CA ARG A 115 -37.84 -39.30 -33.33
C ARG A 115 -38.79 -40.32 -32.73
N LEU A 116 -38.87 -40.41 -31.41
CA LEU A 116 -39.75 -41.34 -30.71
C LEU A 116 -41.22 -41.13 -31.11
N GLU A 117 -41.67 -39.87 -31.19
CA GLU A 117 -43.03 -39.53 -31.65
C GLU A 117 -43.32 -40.00 -33.08
N ARG A 118 -42.37 -39.88 -34.01
CA ARG A 118 -42.57 -40.35 -35.41
C ARG A 118 -42.57 -41.86 -35.56
N THR A 119 -41.96 -42.59 -34.64
CA THR A 119 -41.90 -44.07 -34.67
C THR A 119 -43.09 -44.74 -33.99
N ARG A 120 -43.95 -43.98 -33.30
CA ARG A 120 -45.22 -44.44 -32.74
C ARG A 120 -46.36 -44.24 -33.73
#